data_AF-A0A6L7XT66-F1
#
_entry.id   AF-A0A6L7XT66-F1
#
_cell.length_a   1.000
_cell.length_b   1.000
_cell.length_c   1.000
_cell.angle_alpha   90.00
_cell.angle_beta   90.00
_cell.angle_gamma   90.00
#
_symmetry.space_group_name_H-M   'P 1'
#
loop_
_entity.id
_entity.type
_entity.pdbx_description
1 polymer ?
#
loop_
_entity_poly.entity_id
_entity_poly.type
_entity_poly.pdbx_seq_one_letter_code
_entity_poly.pdbx_strand_id
1 'polypeptide(L)'
;MHFESPNIDELIDDFASRGLVVLGPEQLGVERELHERIYEQEKAAFAAKRYITTSLIPDVLEVLKAPGVVAACDALVGENWAVVPFTHNAPFVSGGRDQHWHKDDNGPYNARRHRHHHAVQIEMLYYPQAVAEDMGPTATVPYSQYWTFNHEENHDNFAGADHLDFAYQLSGMETHPASGPRSRYATDDIDNRR
;
A
#
# COMPACT_ATOMS: atom_id res chain seq x y z
N MET A 1 -28.97 -2.74 -4.44
CA MET A 1 -28.47 -1.36 -4.26
C MET A 1 -27.71 -1.03 -5.53
N HIS A 2 -27.99 0.08 -6.22
CA HIS A 2 -27.19 0.48 -7.38
C HIS A 2 -26.02 1.28 -6.85
N PHE A 3 -24.84 0.67 -6.84
CA PHE A 3 -23.60 1.37 -6.56
C PHE A 3 -23.17 2.09 -7.84
N GLU A 4 -22.83 3.37 -7.72
CA GLU A 4 -22.30 4.14 -8.83
C GLU A 4 -20.82 3.78 -8.96
N SER A 5 -20.46 3.08 -10.05
CA SER A 5 -19.08 2.71 -10.34
C SER A 5 -18.19 3.95 -10.41
N PRO A 6 -16.89 3.86 -10.06
CA PRO A 6 -15.97 4.99 -10.19
C PRO A 6 -15.98 5.56 -11.62
N ASN A 7 -15.97 6.88 -11.73
CA ASN A 7 -15.76 7.56 -13.01
C ASN A 7 -14.36 7.19 -13.51
N ILE A 8 -14.29 6.42 -14.60
CA ILE A 8 -13.04 5.85 -15.11
C ILE A 8 -12.07 6.93 -15.59
N ASP A 9 -12.56 8.02 -16.17
CA ASP A 9 -11.69 9.10 -16.64
C ASP A 9 -11.03 9.81 -15.44
N GLU A 10 -11.80 10.10 -14.40
CA GLU A 10 -11.28 10.68 -13.14
C GLU A 10 -10.29 9.73 -12.45
N LEU A 11 -10.60 8.43 -12.41
CA LEU A 11 -9.71 7.40 -11.87
C LEU A 11 -8.34 7.43 -12.56
N ILE A 12 -8.33 7.47 -13.90
CA ILE A 12 -7.11 7.49 -14.70
C ILE A 12 -6.33 8.80 -14.44
N ASP A 13 -7.01 9.94 -14.46
CA ASP A 13 -6.39 11.25 -14.26
C ASP A 13 -5.77 11.38 -12.86
N ASP A 14 -6.48 10.96 -11.82
CA ASP A 14 -5.96 10.98 -10.45
C ASP A 14 -4.81 9.99 -10.29
N PHE A 15 -4.92 8.78 -10.82
CA PHE A 15 -3.85 7.80 -10.72
C PHE A 15 -2.58 8.25 -11.44
N ALA A 16 -2.70 8.75 -12.67
CA ALA A 16 -1.54 9.24 -13.43
C ALA A 16 -0.90 10.43 -12.71
N SER A 17 -1.70 11.41 -12.30
CA SER A 17 -1.18 12.63 -11.69
C SER A 17 -0.59 12.40 -10.29
N ARG A 18 -1.25 11.60 -9.43
CA ARG A 18 -0.88 11.45 -8.01
C ARG A 18 -0.08 10.19 -7.71
N GLY A 19 -0.10 9.20 -8.61
CA GLY A 19 0.54 7.90 -8.45
C GLY A 19 -0.25 6.92 -7.57
N LEU A 20 -1.44 7.31 -7.11
CA LEU A 20 -2.34 6.49 -6.29
C LEU A 20 -3.78 6.97 -6.43
N VAL A 21 -4.71 6.09 -6.09
CA VAL A 21 -6.14 6.38 -5.93
C VAL A 21 -6.66 5.67 -4.68
N VAL A 22 -7.66 6.25 -4.02
CA VAL A 22 -8.32 5.66 -2.85
C VAL A 22 -9.78 5.43 -3.23
N LEU A 23 -10.21 4.17 -3.17
CA LEU A 23 -11.54 3.75 -3.59
C LEU A 23 -12.27 3.10 -2.42
N GLY A 24 -13.51 3.54 -2.19
CA GLY A 24 -14.36 2.99 -1.14
C GLY A 24 -14.90 1.60 -1.52
N PRO A 25 -15.08 0.67 -0.56
CA PRO A 25 -15.65 -0.65 -0.84
C PRO A 25 -17.00 -0.58 -1.59
N GLU A 26 -17.89 0.32 -1.19
CA GLU A 26 -19.20 0.48 -1.81
C GLU A 26 -19.09 0.93 -3.28
N GLN A 27 -18.17 1.84 -3.62
CA GLN A 27 -17.91 2.28 -5.01
C GLN A 27 -17.43 1.13 -5.89
N LEU A 28 -16.77 0.15 -5.28
CA LEU A 28 -16.23 -1.03 -5.96
C LEU A 28 -17.26 -2.16 -6.10
N GLY A 29 -18.45 -2.01 -5.52
CA GLY A 29 -19.47 -3.06 -5.45
C GLY A 29 -19.16 -4.12 -4.39
N VAL A 30 -18.36 -3.79 -3.38
CA VAL A 30 -18.09 -4.65 -2.22
C VAL A 30 -19.17 -4.37 -1.17
N GLU A 31 -19.97 -5.39 -0.87
CA GLU A 31 -21.03 -5.29 0.14
C GLU A 31 -20.45 -5.00 1.53
N ARG A 32 -21.13 -4.15 2.29
CA ARG A 32 -20.70 -3.77 3.64
C ARG A 32 -20.60 -4.98 4.58
N GLU A 33 -21.54 -5.92 4.48
CA GLU A 33 -21.48 -7.14 5.30
C GLU A 33 -20.29 -8.05 4.95
N LEU A 34 -19.81 -8.03 3.71
CA LEU A 34 -18.58 -8.73 3.31
C LEU A 34 -17.36 -8.05 3.93
N HIS A 35 -17.29 -6.72 3.83
CA HIS A 35 -16.20 -5.92 4.40
C HIS A 35 -16.07 -6.11 5.92
N GLU A 36 -17.18 -5.99 6.65
CA GLU A 36 -17.23 -6.19 8.12
C GLU A 36 -16.87 -7.63 8.52
N ARG A 37 -17.29 -8.62 7.73
CA ARG A 37 -16.99 -10.03 8.01
C ARG A 37 -15.51 -10.36 7.84
N ILE A 38 -14.86 -9.82 6.81
CA ILE A 38 -13.41 -9.99 6.61
C ILE A 38 -12.65 -9.42 7.80
N TYR A 39 -13.02 -8.22 8.27
CA TYR A 39 -12.40 -7.61 9.44
C TYR A 39 -12.46 -8.49 10.68
N GLU A 40 -13.64 -9.01 11.01
CA GLU A 40 -13.81 -9.87 12.19
C GLU A 40 -13.06 -11.21 12.05
N GLN A 41 -12.99 -11.77 10.84
CA GLN A 41 -12.19 -12.97 10.57
C GLN A 41 -10.69 -12.70 10.75
N GLU A 42 -10.18 -11.57 10.24
CA GLU A 42 -8.77 -11.18 10.39
C GLU A 42 -8.41 -10.94 11.85
N LYS A 43 -9.26 -10.20 12.58
CA LYS A 43 -9.10 -9.94 14.01
C LYS A 43 -9.07 -11.23 14.83
N ALA A 44 -9.96 -12.18 14.54
CA ALA A 44 -9.98 -13.49 15.18
C ALA A 44 -8.72 -14.32 14.85
N ALA A 45 -8.27 -14.32 13.59
CA ALA A 45 -7.06 -15.01 13.16
C ALA A 45 -5.80 -14.45 13.83
N PHE A 46 -5.70 -13.12 13.89
CA PHE A 46 -4.61 -12.42 14.57
C PHE A 46 -4.58 -12.75 16.07
N ALA A 47 -5.73 -12.67 16.76
CA ALA A 47 -5.83 -13.03 18.18
C ALA A 47 -5.43 -14.49 18.45
N ALA A 48 -5.75 -15.39 17.51
CA ALA A 48 -5.36 -16.80 17.54
C ALA A 48 -3.90 -17.06 17.08
N LYS A 49 -3.12 -16.01 16.77
CA LYS A 49 -1.74 -16.10 16.24
C LYS A 49 -1.62 -16.97 14.98
N ARG A 50 -2.63 -16.92 14.11
CA ARG A 50 -2.64 -17.62 12.84
C ARG A 50 -2.19 -16.68 11.73
N TYR A 51 -1.45 -17.22 10.76
CA TYR A 51 -1.17 -16.48 9.53
C TYR A 51 -2.46 -16.20 8.77
N ILE A 52 -2.66 -14.94 8.42
CA ILE A 52 -3.76 -14.51 7.57
C ILE A 52 -3.41 -14.96 6.14
N THR A 53 -4.29 -15.73 5.52
CA THR A 53 -4.10 -16.22 4.14
C THR A 53 -5.44 -16.27 3.44
N THR A 54 -5.44 -16.27 2.12
CA THR A 54 -6.67 -16.44 1.32
C THR A 54 -7.31 -17.83 1.51
N SER A 55 -6.58 -18.83 1.99
CA SER A 55 -7.17 -20.11 2.39
C SER A 55 -7.89 -20.03 3.74
N LEU A 56 -7.40 -19.19 4.66
CA LEU A 56 -8.04 -18.97 5.96
C LEU A 56 -9.24 -18.03 5.86
N ILE A 57 -9.12 -16.99 5.03
CA ILE A 57 -10.09 -15.92 4.85
C ILE A 57 -10.39 -15.83 3.33
N PRO A 58 -11.16 -16.79 2.78
CA PRO A 58 -11.46 -16.82 1.35
C PRO A 58 -12.34 -15.65 0.89
N ASP A 59 -13.05 -15.00 1.81
CA ASP A 59 -13.88 -13.82 1.54
C ASP A 59 -13.08 -12.67 0.89
N VAL A 60 -11.76 -12.56 1.14
CA VAL A 60 -10.89 -11.57 0.48
C VAL A 60 -10.87 -11.76 -1.05
N LEU A 61 -11.03 -12.99 -1.55
CA LEU A 61 -11.09 -13.25 -2.99
C LEU A 61 -12.34 -12.65 -3.63
N GLU A 62 -13.41 -12.45 -2.87
CA GLU A 62 -14.62 -11.80 -3.38
C GLU A 62 -14.43 -10.29 -3.54
N VAL A 63 -13.58 -9.66 -2.72
CA VAL A 63 -13.15 -8.26 -2.91
C VAL A 63 -12.37 -8.12 -4.21
N LEU A 64 -11.42 -9.01 -4.48
CA LEU A 64 -10.62 -8.99 -5.72
C LEU A 64 -11.46 -9.21 -6.99
N LYS A 65 -12.60 -9.89 -6.87
CA LYS A 65 -13.54 -10.13 -7.98
C LYS A 65 -14.60 -9.05 -8.11
N ALA A 66 -14.65 -8.08 -7.21
CA ALA A 66 -15.69 -7.06 -7.21
C ALA A 66 -15.66 -6.31 -8.55
N PRO A 67 -16.83 -6.06 -9.21
CA PRO A 67 -16.85 -5.50 -10.55
C PRO A 67 -16.10 -4.17 -10.69
N GLY A 68 -16.17 -3.32 -9.66
CA GLY A 68 -15.44 -2.04 -9.67
C GLY A 68 -13.93 -2.21 -9.49
N VAL A 69 -13.46 -3.26 -8.79
CA VAL A 69 -12.03 -3.58 -8.69
C VAL A 69 -11.51 -4.02 -10.06
N VAL A 70 -12.21 -4.96 -10.70
CA VAL A 70 -11.85 -5.44 -12.04
C VAL A 70 -11.82 -4.30 -13.05
N ALA A 71 -12.86 -3.45 -13.06
CA ALA A 71 -12.92 -2.30 -13.95
C ALA A 71 -11.78 -1.29 -13.69
N ALA A 72 -11.44 -1.04 -12.43
CA ALA A 72 -10.31 -0.17 -12.08
C ALA A 72 -8.97 -0.76 -12.54
N CYS A 73 -8.74 -2.06 -12.35
CA CYS A 73 -7.54 -2.74 -12.83
C CYS A 73 -7.44 -2.69 -14.37
N ASP A 74 -8.53 -3.00 -15.07
CA ASP A 74 -8.56 -2.96 -16.54
C ASP A 74 -8.25 -1.55 -17.07
N ALA A 75 -8.75 -0.50 -16.40
CA ALA A 75 -8.47 0.89 -16.78
C ALA A 75 -7.02 1.31 -16.49
N LEU A 76 -6.44 0.88 -15.37
CA LEU A 76 -5.13 1.36 -14.91
C LEU A 76 -3.95 0.58 -15.48
N VAL A 77 -4.06 -0.75 -15.58
CA VAL A 77 -2.96 -1.63 -16.04
C VAL A 77 -3.29 -2.40 -17.33
N GLY A 78 -4.49 -2.21 -17.87
CA GLY A 78 -4.99 -2.92 -19.05
C GLY A 78 -5.63 -4.26 -18.70
N GLU A 79 -6.32 -4.84 -19.68
CA GLU A 79 -6.98 -6.14 -19.55
C GLU A 79 -5.97 -7.30 -19.44
N ASN A 80 -6.45 -8.45 -18.95
CA ASN A 80 -5.66 -9.69 -18.78
C ASN A 80 -4.52 -9.59 -17.77
N TRP A 81 -4.68 -8.71 -16.77
CA TRP A 81 -3.82 -8.68 -15.60
C TRP A 81 -3.95 -9.96 -14.76
N ALA A 82 -2.95 -10.20 -13.92
CA ALA A 82 -2.93 -11.31 -12.99
C ALA A 82 -2.49 -10.83 -11.61
N VAL A 83 -3.05 -11.43 -10.56
CA VAL A 83 -2.57 -11.20 -9.19
C VAL A 83 -1.26 -11.96 -9.00
N VAL A 84 -0.22 -11.24 -8.58
CA VAL A 84 1.05 -11.88 -8.19
C VAL A 84 0.81 -12.67 -6.89
N PRO A 85 1.15 -13.97 -6.84
CA PRO A 85 0.74 -14.88 -5.74
C PRO A 85 1.39 -14.57 -4.38
N PHE A 86 2.32 -13.62 -4.30
CA PHE A 86 2.93 -13.15 -3.05
C PHE A 86 2.06 -12.08 -2.40
N THR A 87 0.82 -12.45 -2.04
CA THR A 87 -0.03 -11.57 -1.22
C THR A 87 0.56 -11.50 0.19
N HIS A 88 1.08 -10.34 0.58
CA HIS A 88 1.58 -10.12 1.93
C HIS A 88 0.41 -9.86 2.89
N ASN A 89 -0.31 -10.92 3.23
CA ASN A 89 -1.39 -10.85 4.21
C ASN A 89 -0.79 -10.84 5.63
N ALA A 90 -0.19 -9.72 6.02
CA ALA A 90 0.27 -9.50 7.38
C ALA A 90 -0.59 -8.41 8.04
N PRO A 91 -1.05 -8.63 9.28
CA PRO A 91 -1.72 -7.58 10.03
C PRO A 91 -0.68 -6.53 10.45
N PHE A 92 -0.80 -5.33 9.89
CA PHE A 92 -0.04 -4.16 10.33
C PHE A 92 -0.75 -3.50 11.50
N VAL A 93 -0.47 -3.99 12.71
CA VAL A 93 -0.99 -3.36 13.93
C VAL A 93 -0.26 -2.05 14.20
N SER A 94 -1.01 -1.04 14.65
CA SER A 94 -0.42 0.21 15.12
C SER A 94 0.68 -0.08 16.15
N GLY A 95 1.83 0.55 15.95
CA GLY A 95 3.02 0.29 16.74
C GLY A 95 4.00 1.44 16.62
N GLY A 96 5.01 1.42 17.49
CA GLY A 96 6.00 2.50 17.53
C GLY A 96 7.02 2.48 16.39
N ARG A 97 7.04 1.46 15.53
CA ARG A 97 8.03 1.34 14.44
C ARG A 97 7.42 1.82 13.13
N ASP A 98 8.26 2.47 12.33
CA ASP A 98 7.90 2.98 11.01
C ASP A 98 8.58 2.15 9.91
N GLN A 99 8.06 2.24 8.69
CA GLN A 99 8.73 1.75 7.49
C GLN A 99 9.60 2.86 6.88
N HIS A 100 10.72 2.50 6.25
CA HIS A 100 11.52 3.48 5.53
C HIS A 100 10.83 3.89 4.22
N TRP A 101 11.13 5.09 3.71
CA TRP A 101 10.63 5.52 2.40
C TRP A 101 11.17 4.62 1.30
N HIS A 102 10.27 3.98 0.55
CA HIS A 102 10.60 3.14 -0.59
C HIS A 102 9.56 3.27 -1.70
N LYS A 103 9.90 2.73 -2.88
CA LYS A 103 8.95 2.42 -3.93
C LYS A 103 8.83 0.91 -4.06
N ASP A 104 7.60 0.43 -4.11
CA ASP A 104 7.35 -0.99 -4.28
C ASP A 104 7.76 -1.48 -5.68
N ASP A 105 8.29 -2.69 -5.72
CA ASP A 105 8.54 -3.45 -6.93
C ASP A 105 8.50 -4.94 -6.58
N ASN A 106 8.14 -5.80 -7.53
CA ASN A 106 8.07 -7.24 -7.31
C ASN A 106 9.46 -7.93 -7.37
N GLY A 107 10.53 -7.15 -7.51
CA GLY A 107 11.91 -7.65 -7.42
C GLY A 107 12.27 -8.09 -6.00
N PRO A 108 13.20 -9.05 -5.82
CA PRO A 108 13.70 -9.43 -4.49
C PRO A 108 14.18 -8.20 -3.73
N TYR A 109 13.74 -8.02 -2.48
CA TYR A 109 14.08 -6.87 -1.63
C TYR A 109 13.72 -5.50 -2.24
N ASN A 110 12.59 -5.40 -2.95
CA ASN A 110 12.18 -4.20 -3.68
C ASN A 110 13.24 -3.75 -4.71
N ALA A 111 14.01 -4.71 -5.26
CA ALA A 111 14.95 -4.42 -6.33
C ALA A 111 14.21 -3.83 -7.53
N ARG A 112 14.63 -2.62 -7.90
CA ARG A 112 14.09 -1.86 -9.03
C ARG A 112 14.10 -2.68 -10.33
N ARG A 113 12.94 -2.78 -10.98
CA ARG A 113 12.83 -3.23 -12.38
C ARG A 113 12.90 -2.06 -13.36
N HIS A 114 12.97 -2.40 -14.65
CA HIS A 114 12.90 -1.42 -15.73
C HIS A 114 11.63 -0.57 -15.57
N ARG A 115 11.79 0.76 -15.54
CA ARG A 115 10.66 1.67 -15.49
C ARG A 115 9.98 1.70 -16.84
N HIS A 116 8.66 1.55 -16.83
CA HIS A 116 7.82 1.61 -18.01
C HIS A 116 7.12 2.97 -18.08
N HIS A 117 6.86 3.46 -19.29
CA HIS A 117 6.07 4.68 -19.50
C HIS A 117 4.58 4.45 -19.26
N HIS A 118 4.15 3.19 -19.19
CA HIS A 118 2.81 2.77 -18.79
C HIS A 118 2.87 2.08 -17.41
N ALA A 119 1.79 2.18 -16.65
CA ALA A 119 1.62 1.40 -15.44
C ALA A 119 1.40 -0.07 -15.83
N VAL A 120 2.41 -0.91 -15.59
CA VAL A 120 2.36 -2.37 -15.86
C VAL A 120 2.12 -3.18 -14.59
N GLN A 121 2.14 -2.51 -13.44
CA GLN A 121 1.91 -3.08 -12.11
C GLN A 121 1.29 -2.01 -11.23
N ILE A 122 0.37 -2.44 -10.37
CA ILE A 122 -0.18 -1.68 -9.26
C ILE A 122 -0.10 -2.53 -8.00
N GLU A 123 0.17 -1.88 -6.87
CA GLU A 123 0.02 -2.49 -5.54
C GLU A 123 -1.36 -2.11 -5.00
N MET A 124 -2.08 -3.09 -4.43
CA MET A 124 -3.40 -2.86 -3.85
C MET A 124 -3.35 -3.08 -2.34
N LEU A 125 -3.59 -2.01 -1.58
CA LEU A 125 -3.67 -2.06 -0.13
C LEU A 125 -5.15 -2.10 0.28
N TYR A 126 -5.58 -3.22 0.84
CA TYR A 126 -6.95 -3.39 1.32
C TYR A 126 -7.03 -3.17 2.83
N TYR A 127 -7.86 -2.21 3.24
CA TYR A 127 -8.11 -1.89 4.63
C TYR A 127 -9.53 -2.30 5.01
N PRO A 128 -9.74 -3.41 5.75
CA PRO A 128 -11.07 -3.87 6.14
C PRO A 128 -11.71 -3.03 7.26
N GLN A 129 -11.13 -1.87 7.58
CA GLN A 129 -11.60 -0.93 8.61
C GLN A 129 -11.21 0.50 8.23
N ALA A 130 -11.86 1.47 8.87
CA ALA A 130 -11.40 2.86 8.82
C ALA A 130 -9.99 2.99 9.45
N VAL A 131 -9.11 3.75 8.80
CA VAL A 131 -7.75 4.04 9.27
C VAL A 131 -7.68 5.51 9.71
N ALA A 132 -7.48 5.73 11.01
CA ALA A 132 -7.31 7.07 11.56
C ALA A 132 -5.83 7.50 11.53
N GLU A 133 -5.58 8.82 11.63
CA GLU A 133 -4.23 9.40 11.58
C GLU A 133 -3.28 8.84 12.65
N ASP A 134 -3.81 8.49 13.82
CA ASP A 134 -3.05 7.95 14.95
C ASP A 134 -2.77 6.45 14.84
N MET A 135 -3.30 5.78 13.82
CA MET A 135 -3.07 4.36 13.57
C MET A 135 -1.79 4.08 12.78
N GLY A 136 -1.10 5.12 12.31
CA GLY A 136 0.04 5.00 11.39
C GLY A 136 -0.40 4.68 9.97
N PRO A 137 -1.18 5.56 9.32
CA PRO A 137 -1.61 5.34 7.94
C PRO A 137 -0.42 5.31 6.99
N THR A 138 -0.58 4.68 5.82
CA THR A 138 0.40 4.80 4.75
C THR A 138 0.58 6.27 4.37
N ALA A 139 1.81 6.75 4.48
CA ALA A 139 2.20 8.05 3.98
C ALA A 139 2.77 7.92 2.57
N THR A 140 2.50 8.91 1.72
CA THR A 140 3.08 8.98 0.37
C THR A 140 3.74 10.32 0.16
N VAL A 141 4.75 10.34 -0.72
CA VAL A 141 5.32 11.58 -1.24
C VAL A 141 4.62 11.88 -2.57
N PRO A 142 3.84 12.97 -2.67
CA PRO A 142 3.14 13.31 -3.91
C PRO A 142 4.08 13.40 -5.11
N TYR A 143 3.63 12.92 -6.28
CA TYR A 143 4.36 12.96 -7.56
C TYR A 143 5.65 12.13 -7.59
N SER A 144 5.96 11.42 -6.51
CA SER A 144 7.22 10.69 -6.39
C SER A 144 7.30 9.49 -7.32
N GLN A 145 6.18 9.00 -7.89
CA GLN A 145 6.16 7.96 -8.91
C GLN A 145 7.01 8.34 -10.14
N TYR A 146 7.10 9.63 -10.47
CA TYR A 146 7.91 10.13 -11.59
C TYR A 146 9.36 10.45 -11.22
N TRP A 147 9.71 10.43 -9.93
CA TRP A 147 11.09 10.70 -9.52
C TRP A 147 11.99 9.55 -9.95
N THR A 148 13.00 9.86 -10.76
CA THR A 148 14.02 8.91 -11.17
C THR A 148 15.36 9.63 -11.26
N PHE A 149 16.43 8.92 -10.94
CA PHE A 149 17.77 9.36 -11.30
C PHE A 149 18.11 8.88 -12.71
N ASN A 150 19.01 9.62 -13.37
CA ASN A 150 19.68 9.14 -14.57
C ASN A 150 20.79 8.16 -14.15
N HIS A 151 20.54 6.86 -14.28
CA HIS A 151 21.48 5.83 -13.86
C HIS A 151 22.69 5.68 -14.80
N GLU A 152 22.64 6.30 -15.98
CA GLU A 152 23.81 6.42 -16.88
C GLU A 152 24.82 7.44 -16.34
N GLU A 153 24.39 8.37 -15.47
CA GLU A 153 25.22 9.45 -14.93
C GLU A 153 25.45 9.33 -13.43
N ASN A 154 24.59 8.59 -12.72
CA ASN A 154 24.66 8.42 -11.28
C ASN A 154 24.71 6.93 -10.91
N HIS A 155 25.90 6.45 -10.57
CA HIS A 155 26.17 5.08 -10.11
C HIS A 155 26.28 4.97 -8.58
N ASP A 156 26.04 6.06 -7.83
CA ASP A 156 26.33 6.14 -6.39
C ASP A 156 25.26 5.45 -5.51
N ASN A 157 24.14 5.02 -6.10
CA ASN A 157 23.12 4.24 -5.39
C ASN A 157 22.65 3.07 -6.28
N PHE A 158 22.99 1.84 -5.88
CA PHE A 158 22.51 0.62 -6.58
C PHE A 158 20.97 0.50 -6.58
N ALA A 159 20.30 1.20 -5.68
CA ALA A 159 18.85 1.23 -5.55
C ALA A 159 18.21 2.55 -6.03
N GLY A 160 19.01 3.50 -6.54
CA GLY A 160 18.51 4.69 -7.23
C GLY A 160 17.61 5.62 -6.41
N ALA A 161 16.63 6.26 -7.08
CA ALA A 161 15.65 7.18 -6.46
C ALA A 161 14.53 6.43 -5.71
N ASP A 162 14.66 5.11 -5.59
CA ASP A 162 13.61 4.25 -5.03
C ASP A 162 13.74 4.14 -3.51
N HIS A 163 14.85 4.59 -2.93
CA HIS A 163 15.03 4.83 -1.50
C HIS A 163 15.40 6.30 -1.28
N LEU A 164 14.40 7.12 -0.91
CA LEU A 164 14.56 8.58 -0.78
C LEU A 164 15.58 9.00 0.29
N ASP A 165 15.80 8.13 1.29
CA ASP A 165 16.82 8.31 2.31
C ASP A 165 17.58 6.99 2.51
N PHE A 166 18.52 6.70 1.61
CA PHE A 166 19.31 5.47 1.71
C PHE A 166 20.15 5.42 2.99
N ALA A 167 20.52 6.57 3.57
CA ALA A 167 21.22 6.63 4.85
C ALA A 167 20.33 6.18 6.01
N TYR A 168 19.02 6.45 5.97
CA TYR A 168 18.03 5.90 6.90
C TYR A 168 18.07 4.36 6.91
N GLN A 169 18.13 3.75 5.73
CA GLN A 169 18.21 2.30 5.59
C GLN A 169 19.55 1.74 6.10
N LEU A 170 20.68 2.35 5.69
CA LEU A 170 22.02 1.94 6.13
C LEU A 170 22.21 2.04 7.65
N SER A 171 21.59 3.04 8.28
CA SER A 171 21.64 3.24 9.73
C SER A 171 20.65 2.36 10.51
N GLY A 172 19.83 1.55 9.82
CA GLY A 172 18.88 0.63 10.45
C GLY A 172 17.77 1.35 11.23
N MET A 173 17.42 2.57 10.82
CA MET A 173 16.50 3.44 11.56
C MET A 173 15.11 2.85 11.78
N GLU A 174 14.63 2.01 10.86
CA GLU A 174 13.35 1.26 10.98
C GLU A 174 13.27 0.37 12.22
N THR A 175 14.42 -0.01 12.80
CA THR A 175 14.47 -0.81 14.02
C THR A 175 14.20 0.01 15.29
N HIS A 176 14.35 1.33 15.20
CA HIS A 176 14.14 2.28 16.29
C HIS A 176 12.69 2.73 16.32
N PRO A 177 12.00 2.62 17.47
CA PRO A 177 10.65 3.15 17.59
C PRO A 177 10.65 4.68 17.39
N ALA A 178 9.84 5.16 16.46
CA ALA A 178 9.52 6.57 16.27
C ALA A 178 8.59 7.09 17.38
N SER A 179 7.70 6.25 17.93
CA SER A 179 6.74 6.63 18.97
C SER A 179 6.62 5.58 20.10
N GLY A 180 5.89 5.95 21.16
CA GLY A 180 5.63 5.09 22.33
C GLY A 180 6.77 5.03 23.36
N PRO A 181 6.64 4.23 24.42
CA PRO A 181 7.54 4.25 25.58
C PRO A 181 9.00 3.85 25.30
N ARG A 182 9.26 3.26 24.13
CA ARG A 182 10.60 2.85 23.69
C ARG A 182 11.18 3.78 22.64
N SER A 183 10.47 4.86 22.29
CA SER A 183 10.99 5.90 21.41
C SER A 183 12.04 6.74 22.13
N ARG A 184 13.04 7.16 21.38
CA ARG A 184 14.07 8.12 21.83
C ARG A 184 13.66 9.58 21.57
N TYR A 185 12.58 9.80 20.81
CA TYR A 185 12.07 11.11 20.47
C TYR A 185 11.14 11.60 21.58
N ALA A 186 11.24 12.87 21.97
CA ALA A 186 10.30 13.45 22.92
C ALA A 186 8.91 13.56 22.27
N THR A 187 7.85 13.40 23.06
CA THR A 187 6.47 13.50 22.57
C THR A 187 6.21 14.88 21.94
N ASP A 188 6.75 15.93 22.56
CA ASP A 188 6.70 17.30 22.05
C ASP A 188 7.39 17.46 20.69
N ASP A 189 8.41 16.67 20.37
CA ASP A 189 9.09 16.71 19.07
C ASP A 189 8.25 16.05 17.95
N ILE A 190 7.32 15.17 18.32
CA ILE A 190 6.42 14.46 17.41
C ILE A 190 5.19 15.34 17.13
N ASP A 191 4.60 15.90 18.17
CA ASP A 191 3.34 16.66 18.08
C ASP A 191 3.53 18.04 17.41
N ASN A 192 4.67 18.70 17.64
CA ASN A 192 4.94 20.05 17.11
C ASN A 192 5.51 20.08 15.67
N ARG A 193 5.58 18.93 14.98
CA ARG A 193 6.00 18.84 13.57
C ARG A 193 4.84 18.81 12.57
N ARG A 194 3.60 18.93 13.04
CA ARG A 194 2.40 19.10 12.21
C ARG A 194 2.26 20.54 11.70
#